data_AF-A0A8K1GA36-F1
#
_entry.id   AF-A0A8K1GA36-F1
#
_cell.length_a   1.000
_cell.length_b   1.000
_cell.length_c   1.000
_cell.angle_alpha   90.00
_cell.angle_beta   90.00
_cell.angle_gamma   90.00
#
_symmetry.space_group_name_H-M   'P 1'
#
loop_
_entity.id
_entity.type
_entity.pdbx_description
1 polymer ?
#
loop_
_entity_poly.entity_id
_entity_poly.type
_entity_poly.pdbx_seq_one_letter_code
_entity_poly.pdbx_strand_id
1 'polypeptide(L)'
;MINTNCSAVHTRQALCCKMSVEYDKFLESGQKWFCHVDDDNYVNPRTLLHLLSAFSHSQDVYVGRPSLDHPIEAADHVQSDGSKTTVKFWFATGGAGFCISRGLALKMSPWASLGNFISTAERVRLPDDCTIGYIIEGLLEVKLLHSPLFHSHLENLQRLQGESVLQQVTLSYGDPENKHNVCPGIQTLCLDLADWEAVEAALGAAGPFELLVNNAAVAELQPFLEVTRSALQRSFDVNFGAVLHVSQIVARQMIAQGVPGAIVNVSSQASKRALRDHAVYCSTKSALDMLSQVMAMELGPHKIRVNTVNPTVVMTDMGRINWSDPQKSAAMLARIPLGKFAEVDDVVNSILFLLSDKSAMTTGSSLMIDGGFLVS
;
A
#
# COMPACT_ATOMS: atom_id res chain seq x y z
N MET A 1 -15.70 -5.10 -6.71
CA MET A 1 -15.70 -3.64 -6.97
C MET A 1 -17.14 -3.23 -7.19
N ILE A 2 -17.63 -2.24 -6.45
CA ILE A 2 -19.01 -1.72 -6.55
C ILE A 2 -18.90 -0.39 -7.30
N ASN A 3 -19.55 -0.28 -8.47
CA ASN A 3 -19.68 1.01 -9.13
C ASN A 3 -20.93 1.70 -8.56
N THR A 4 -20.73 2.76 -7.78
CA THR A 4 -21.83 3.48 -7.13
C THR A 4 -22.55 4.45 -8.08
N ASN A 5 -21.93 4.85 -9.19
CA ASN A 5 -22.37 5.95 -10.06
C ASN A 5 -22.64 7.28 -9.31
N CYS A 6 -22.15 7.42 -8.07
CA CYS A 6 -22.25 8.64 -7.29
C CYS A 6 -21.12 9.63 -7.66
N SER A 7 -21.29 10.90 -7.32
CA SER A 7 -20.27 11.92 -7.57
C SER A 7 -18.96 11.62 -6.86
N ALA A 8 -17.83 11.91 -7.50
CA ALA A 8 -16.50 11.74 -6.93
C ALA A 8 -16.16 12.78 -5.85
N VAL A 9 -16.93 13.86 -5.73
CA VAL A 9 -16.69 14.92 -4.73
C VAL A 9 -16.94 14.42 -3.28
N HIS A 10 -16.33 15.09 -2.32
CA HIS A 10 -16.46 14.81 -0.88
C HIS A 10 -17.54 15.68 -0.20
N THR A 11 -18.73 15.78 -0.80
CA THR A 11 -19.87 16.46 -0.17
C THR A 11 -20.72 15.45 0.60
N ARG A 12 -21.45 15.92 1.62
CA ARG A 12 -22.38 15.08 2.40
C ARG A 12 -23.28 14.21 1.51
N GLN A 13 -23.92 14.81 0.50
CA GLN A 13 -24.80 14.09 -0.42
C GLN A 13 -24.06 13.02 -1.24
N ALA A 14 -22.83 13.32 -1.69
CA ALA A 14 -22.04 12.36 -2.46
C ALA A 14 -21.59 11.18 -1.60
N LEU A 15 -21.14 11.43 -0.36
CA LEU A 15 -20.76 10.39 0.59
C LEU A 15 -21.94 9.49 0.96
N CYS A 16 -23.09 10.07 1.32
CA CYS A 16 -24.28 9.29 1.65
C CYS A 16 -24.82 8.49 0.44
N CYS A 17 -24.67 9.01 -0.79
CA CYS A 17 -24.98 8.25 -2.00
C CYS A 17 -24.10 6.99 -2.11
N LYS A 18 -22.77 7.14 -1.94
CA LYS A 18 -21.82 6.01 -2.01
C LYS A 18 -22.16 4.95 -0.96
N MET A 19 -22.30 5.37 0.30
CA MET A 19 -22.65 4.48 1.42
C MET A 19 -24.00 3.78 1.20
N SER A 20 -25.02 4.47 0.69
CA SER A 20 -26.32 3.86 0.39
C SER A 20 -26.19 2.71 -0.61
N VAL A 21 -25.42 2.91 -1.68
CA VAL A 21 -25.23 1.88 -2.72
C VAL A 21 -24.38 0.71 -2.19
N GLU A 22 -23.33 1.00 -1.42
CA GLU A 22 -22.50 -0.03 -0.78
C GLU A 22 -23.31 -0.91 0.16
N TYR A 23 -24.16 -0.29 0.98
CA TYR A 23 -25.03 -0.97 1.93
C TYR A 23 -26.07 -1.86 1.23
N ASP A 24 -26.78 -1.34 0.22
CA ASP A 24 -27.75 -2.12 -0.54
C ASP A 24 -27.06 -3.31 -1.24
N LYS A 25 -25.86 -3.08 -1.78
CA LYS A 25 -25.11 -4.15 -2.44
C LYS A 25 -24.66 -5.23 -1.47
N PHE A 26 -24.30 -4.85 -0.24
CA PHE A 26 -24.01 -5.80 0.82
C PHE A 26 -25.23 -6.66 1.18
N LEU A 27 -26.42 -6.07 1.31
CA LEU A 27 -27.64 -6.83 1.59
C LEU A 27 -27.91 -7.87 0.50
N GLU A 28 -27.81 -7.48 -0.78
CA GLU A 28 -27.94 -8.38 -1.93
C GLU A 28 -26.92 -9.51 -1.95
N SER A 29 -25.68 -9.23 -1.53
CA SER A 29 -24.56 -10.17 -1.65
C SER A 29 -24.67 -11.43 -0.78
N GLY A 30 -25.53 -11.43 0.24
CA GLY A 30 -25.61 -12.52 1.21
C GLY A 30 -24.40 -12.61 2.16
N GLN A 31 -23.46 -11.66 2.11
CA GLN A 31 -22.25 -11.68 2.93
C GLN A 31 -22.55 -11.48 4.43
N LYS A 32 -21.65 -12.00 5.27
CA LYS A 32 -21.81 -12.03 6.74
C LYS A 32 -21.51 -10.70 7.42
N TRP A 33 -20.59 -9.92 6.86
CA TRP A 33 -20.06 -8.69 7.45
C TRP A 33 -20.00 -7.58 6.42
N PHE A 34 -20.49 -6.40 6.78
CA PHE A 34 -20.26 -5.17 6.02
C PHE A 34 -19.16 -4.40 6.74
N CYS A 35 -18.00 -4.27 6.11
CA CYS A 35 -16.91 -3.48 6.62
C CYS A 35 -16.65 -2.32 5.67
N HIS A 36 -16.54 -1.12 6.23
CA HIS A 36 -16.31 0.11 5.49
C HIS A 36 -15.05 0.79 6.03
N VAL A 37 -14.25 1.33 5.13
CA VAL A 37 -12.99 2.04 5.36
C VAL A 37 -12.86 3.13 4.28
N ASP A 38 -12.20 4.24 4.61
CA ASP A 38 -11.86 5.26 3.63
C ASP A 38 -10.74 4.79 2.69
N ASP A 39 -10.53 5.53 1.60
CA ASP A 39 -9.50 5.22 0.61
C ASP A 39 -8.07 5.50 1.11
N ASP A 40 -7.93 6.18 2.24
CA ASP A 40 -6.66 6.44 2.93
C ASP A 40 -6.24 5.35 3.93
N ASN A 41 -6.95 4.22 3.97
CA ASN A 41 -6.68 3.11 4.87
C ASN A 41 -6.01 1.92 4.18
N TYR A 42 -4.89 1.46 4.75
CA TYR A 42 -4.45 0.09 4.58
C TYR A 42 -5.30 -0.84 5.45
N VAL A 43 -5.79 -1.95 4.89
CA VAL A 43 -6.54 -2.99 5.62
C VAL A 43 -5.71 -4.26 5.72
N ASN A 44 -5.60 -4.82 6.92
CA ASN A 44 -5.03 -6.15 7.17
C ASN A 44 -6.15 -7.21 7.21
N PRO A 45 -6.40 -7.96 6.12
CA PRO A 45 -7.55 -8.86 6.06
C PRO A 45 -7.43 -10.03 7.03
N ARG A 46 -6.20 -10.44 7.37
CA ARG A 46 -5.97 -11.55 8.30
C ARG A 46 -6.41 -11.16 9.70
N THR A 47 -5.96 -10.01 10.19
CA THR A 47 -6.36 -9.49 11.50
C THR A 47 -7.86 -9.18 11.53
N LEU A 48 -8.40 -8.58 10.46
CA LEU A 48 -9.83 -8.33 10.35
C LEU A 48 -10.66 -9.60 10.51
N LEU A 49 -10.34 -10.66 9.77
CA LEU A 49 -11.04 -11.94 9.86
C LEU A 49 -10.90 -12.57 11.26
N HIS A 50 -9.73 -12.45 11.89
CA HIS A 50 -9.52 -12.93 13.24
C HIS A 50 -10.40 -12.18 14.25
N LEU A 51 -10.44 -10.84 14.19
CA LEU A 51 -11.31 -10.02 15.03
C LEU A 51 -12.78 -10.39 14.84
N LEU A 52 -13.26 -10.47 13.60
CA LEU A 52 -14.66 -10.77 13.30
C LEU A 52 -15.06 -12.21 13.69
N SER A 53 -14.10 -13.14 13.75
CA SER A 53 -14.36 -14.52 14.19
C SER A 53 -14.78 -14.65 15.66
N ALA A 54 -14.50 -13.63 16.47
CA ALA A 54 -14.93 -13.57 17.88
C ALA A 54 -16.43 -13.29 18.04
N PHE A 55 -17.13 -12.93 16.97
CA PHE A 55 -18.53 -12.51 17.00
C PHE A 55 -19.42 -13.38 16.10
N SER A 56 -20.70 -13.49 16.46
CA SER A 56 -21.69 -14.08 15.56
C SER A 56 -22.24 -13.04 14.58
N HIS A 57 -22.18 -13.32 13.28
CA HIS A 57 -22.74 -12.46 12.25
C HIS A 57 -24.28 -12.36 12.27
N SER A 58 -24.96 -13.19 13.06
CA SER A 58 -26.42 -13.15 13.28
C SER A 58 -26.85 -12.28 14.45
N GLN A 59 -25.91 -11.88 15.32
CA GLN A 59 -26.15 -10.97 16.44
C GLN A 59 -26.03 -9.51 16.00
N ASP A 60 -26.39 -8.58 16.87
CA ASP A 60 -26.23 -7.15 16.63
C ASP A 60 -24.81 -6.74 17.01
N VAL A 61 -23.94 -6.57 16.01
CA VAL A 61 -22.53 -6.23 16.23
C VAL A 61 -22.19 -5.03 15.38
N TYR A 62 -21.69 -3.99 16.05
CA TYR A 62 -21.09 -2.81 15.45
C TYR A 62 -19.73 -2.62 16.10
N VAL A 63 -18.64 -2.78 15.34
CA VAL A 63 -17.27 -2.71 15.86
C VAL A 63 -16.43 -1.75 15.02
N GLY A 64 -15.62 -0.93 15.67
CA GLY A 64 -14.78 0.06 14.98
C GLY A 64 -14.09 1.00 15.96
N ARG A 65 -13.64 2.14 15.45
CA ARG A 65 -13.01 3.20 16.25
C ARG A 65 -13.91 4.44 16.27
N PRO A 66 -14.26 5.01 17.43
CA PRO A 66 -15.03 6.25 17.48
C PRO A 66 -14.26 7.40 16.83
N SER A 67 -14.99 8.33 16.22
CA SER A 67 -14.39 9.49 15.53
C SER A 67 -13.95 10.60 16.46
N LEU A 68 -14.54 10.67 17.66
CA LEU A 68 -14.34 11.73 18.64
C LEU A 68 -14.12 11.11 20.02
N ASP A 69 -13.72 11.93 21.00
CA ASP A 69 -13.64 11.57 22.42
C ASP A 69 -14.96 11.81 23.17
N HIS A 70 -16.02 12.23 22.47
CA HIS A 70 -17.36 12.47 22.99
C HIS A 70 -18.44 12.06 21.98
N PRO A 71 -19.66 11.69 22.41
CA PRO A 71 -20.77 11.39 21.50
C PRO A 71 -21.27 12.68 20.83
N ILE A 72 -21.83 12.54 19.63
CA ILE A 72 -22.45 13.66 18.91
C ILE A 72 -23.95 13.72 19.17
N GLU A 73 -24.54 14.89 18.89
CA GLU A 73 -25.97 15.14 19.02
C GLU A 73 -26.60 15.39 17.64
N ALA A 74 -27.69 14.68 17.34
CA ALA A 74 -28.51 14.94 16.16
C ALA A 74 -29.96 15.24 16.55
N ALA A 75 -30.60 16.14 15.81
CA ALA A 75 -32.03 16.38 15.95
C ALA A 75 -32.81 15.31 15.18
N ASP A 76 -33.62 14.52 15.89
CA ASP A 76 -34.37 13.38 15.36
C ASP A 76 -35.74 13.81 14.79
N HIS A 77 -36.51 14.55 15.59
CA HIS A 77 -37.81 15.09 15.21
C HIS A 77 -38.04 16.50 15.76
N VAL A 78 -38.73 17.33 14.98
CA VAL A 78 -39.37 18.56 15.45
C VAL A 78 -40.79 18.17 15.82
N GLN A 79 -41.12 18.20 17.12
CA GLN A 79 -42.49 17.98 17.60
C GLN A 79 -43.40 19.12 17.11
N SER A 80 -44.71 18.89 17.12
CA SER A 80 -45.73 19.85 16.68
C SER A 80 -45.74 21.17 17.46
N ASP A 81 -45.10 21.21 18.62
CA ASP A 81 -44.88 22.40 19.45
C ASP A 81 -43.57 23.15 19.15
N GLY A 82 -42.78 22.68 18.19
CA GLY A 82 -41.47 23.24 17.83
C GLY A 82 -40.30 22.74 18.67
N SER A 83 -40.52 21.86 19.66
CA SER A 83 -39.46 21.25 20.45
C SER A 83 -38.70 20.21 19.63
N LYS A 84 -37.37 20.16 19.79
CA LYS A 84 -36.49 19.21 19.09
C LYS A 84 -36.12 18.10 20.04
N THR A 85 -36.38 16.85 19.63
CA THR A 85 -35.79 15.68 20.30
C THR A 85 -34.37 15.51 19.79
N THR A 86 -33.40 15.57 20.69
CA THR A 86 -31.99 15.33 20.38
C THR A 86 -31.59 13.93 20.83
N VAL A 87 -30.83 13.24 19.98
CA VAL A 87 -30.30 11.91 20.25
C VAL A 87 -28.79 12.01 20.37
N LYS A 88 -28.24 11.43 21.44
CA LYS A 88 -26.80 11.30 21.70
C LYS A 88 -26.33 9.92 21.30
N PHE A 89 -25.30 9.83 20.47
CA PHE A 89 -24.78 8.54 20.01
C PHE A 89 -23.30 8.63 19.64
N TRP A 90 -22.64 7.48 19.65
CA TRP A 90 -21.31 7.31 19.10
C TRP A 90 -21.40 6.83 17.65
N PHE A 91 -20.37 7.15 16.87
CA PHE A 91 -20.20 6.62 15.53
C PHE A 91 -18.72 6.29 15.32
N ALA A 92 -18.47 5.24 14.55
CA ALA A 92 -17.13 4.90 14.12
C ALA A 92 -16.74 5.69 12.87
N THR A 93 -15.50 6.16 12.79
CA THR A 93 -15.01 6.98 11.67
C THR A 93 -14.72 6.12 10.44
N GLY A 94 -15.10 6.59 9.25
CA GLY A 94 -14.66 6.00 7.97
C GLY A 94 -13.13 5.89 7.87
N GLY A 95 -12.42 6.93 8.31
CA GLY A 95 -10.96 7.03 8.27
C GLY A 95 -10.19 6.11 9.21
N ALA A 96 -10.88 5.39 10.09
CA ALA A 96 -10.32 4.19 10.75
C ALA A 96 -10.99 2.93 10.23
N GLY A 97 -12.28 3.00 9.92
CA GLY A 97 -13.11 1.90 9.50
C GLY A 97 -13.94 1.29 10.61
N PHE A 98 -14.98 0.58 10.17
CA PHE A 98 -15.89 -0.16 11.03
C PHE A 98 -16.44 -1.38 10.32
N CYS A 99 -17.01 -2.30 11.10
CA CYS A 99 -17.77 -3.43 10.60
C CYS A 99 -19.10 -3.59 11.33
N ILE A 100 -20.14 -3.95 10.57
CA ILE A 100 -21.44 -4.36 11.10
C ILE A 100 -21.77 -5.78 10.67
N SER A 101 -22.41 -6.53 11.56
CA SER A 101 -22.91 -7.86 11.26
C SER A 101 -24.10 -7.81 10.30
N ARG A 102 -24.32 -8.89 9.56
CA ARG A 102 -25.52 -9.04 8.72
C ARG A 102 -26.81 -8.93 9.53
N GLY A 103 -26.84 -9.50 10.74
CA GLY A 103 -27.99 -9.39 11.64
C GLY A 103 -28.37 -7.95 11.94
N LEU A 104 -27.39 -7.12 12.29
CA LEU A 104 -27.59 -5.69 12.52
C LEU A 104 -27.99 -4.95 11.25
N ALA A 105 -27.29 -5.19 10.14
CA ALA A 105 -27.62 -4.56 8.86
C ALA A 105 -29.08 -4.84 8.47
N LEU A 106 -29.56 -6.09 8.56
CA LEU A 106 -30.97 -6.37 8.25
C LEU A 106 -31.94 -5.52 9.09
N LYS A 107 -31.64 -5.26 10.37
CA LYS A 107 -32.43 -4.36 11.22
C LYS A 107 -32.34 -2.88 10.81
N MET A 108 -31.22 -2.44 10.25
CA MET A 108 -31.04 -1.08 9.74
C MET A 108 -31.83 -0.79 8.46
N SER A 109 -32.29 -1.83 7.75
CA SER A 109 -32.95 -1.72 6.44
C SER A 109 -34.06 -0.65 6.33
N PRO A 110 -34.94 -0.44 7.32
CA PRO A 110 -35.97 0.61 7.25
C PRO A 110 -35.42 2.03 7.08
N TRP A 111 -34.18 2.28 7.51
CA TRP A 111 -33.53 3.59 7.44
C TRP A 111 -32.37 3.64 6.45
N ALA A 112 -31.83 2.49 6.03
CA ALA A 112 -30.60 2.43 5.23
C ALA A 112 -30.80 1.82 3.84
N SER A 113 -31.80 0.97 3.62
CA SER A 113 -31.95 0.27 2.33
C SER A 113 -32.83 1.04 1.34
N LEU A 114 -32.68 0.76 0.05
CA LEU A 114 -33.55 1.27 -1.03
C LEU A 114 -33.56 2.81 -1.08
N GLY A 115 -32.40 3.42 -0.88
CA GLY A 115 -32.23 4.88 -0.87
C GLY A 115 -32.67 5.59 0.42
N ASN A 116 -33.25 4.89 1.40
CA ASN A 116 -33.64 5.49 2.68
C ASN A 116 -32.44 6.05 3.45
N PHE A 117 -31.22 5.55 3.20
CA PHE A 117 -30.01 6.08 3.82
C PHE A 117 -29.82 7.57 3.52
N ILE A 118 -30.05 7.98 2.27
CA ILE A 118 -29.93 9.38 1.84
C ILE A 118 -30.99 10.23 2.53
N SER A 119 -32.24 9.76 2.57
CA SER A 119 -33.33 10.47 3.25
C SER A 119 -33.08 10.60 4.76
N THR A 120 -32.52 9.56 5.39
CA THR A 120 -32.13 9.59 6.79
C THR A 120 -31.02 10.62 7.02
N ALA A 121 -29.95 10.57 6.22
CA ALA A 121 -28.84 11.52 6.30
C ALA A 121 -29.28 12.98 6.08
N GLU A 122 -30.21 13.23 5.16
CA GLU A 122 -30.77 14.57 4.94
C GLU A 122 -31.59 15.06 6.13
N ARG A 123 -32.38 14.17 6.75
CA ARG A 123 -33.18 14.47 7.94
C ARG A 123 -32.30 14.88 9.12
N VAL A 124 -31.25 14.12 9.41
CA VAL A 124 -30.34 14.42 10.54
C VAL A 124 -29.20 15.37 10.18
N ARG A 125 -29.04 15.69 8.89
CA ARG A 125 -28.01 16.57 8.32
C ARG A 125 -26.57 16.08 8.53
N LEU A 126 -26.36 14.78 8.70
CA LEU A 126 -25.07 14.17 8.96
C LEU A 126 -24.50 13.49 7.70
N PRO A 127 -23.16 13.37 7.59
CA PRO A 127 -22.52 12.54 6.56
C PRO A 127 -22.69 11.05 6.85
N ASP A 128 -22.15 10.23 5.96
CA ASP A 128 -22.27 8.78 5.89
C ASP A 128 -21.98 8.04 7.20
N ASP A 129 -20.74 8.07 7.70
CA ASP A 129 -20.36 7.33 8.91
C ASP A 129 -21.14 7.78 10.16
N CYS A 130 -21.39 9.08 10.26
CA CYS A 130 -22.24 9.69 11.27
C CYS A 130 -23.70 9.19 11.18
N THR A 131 -24.23 9.03 9.96
CA THR A 131 -25.59 8.53 9.72
C THR A 131 -25.69 7.05 10.07
N ILE A 132 -24.64 6.26 9.79
CA ILE A 132 -24.55 4.86 10.24
C ILE A 132 -24.63 4.79 11.78
N GLY A 133 -23.83 5.58 12.49
CA GLY A 133 -23.86 5.63 13.95
C GLY A 133 -25.22 6.07 14.50
N TYR A 134 -25.85 7.07 13.87
CA TYR A 134 -27.20 7.51 14.26
C TYR A 134 -28.24 6.40 14.12
N ILE A 135 -28.23 5.65 13.00
CA ILE A 135 -29.18 4.53 12.80
C ILE A 135 -28.92 3.43 13.84
N ILE A 136 -27.66 3.06 14.05
CA ILE A 136 -27.30 1.91 14.88
C ILE A 136 -27.44 2.22 16.37
N GLU A 137 -26.79 3.27 16.84
CA GLU A 137 -26.75 3.57 18.27
C GLU A 137 -27.85 4.54 18.70
N GLY A 138 -28.25 5.46 17.81
CA GLY A 138 -29.31 6.42 18.08
C GLY A 138 -30.73 5.86 17.95
N LEU A 139 -31.01 5.01 16.94
CA LEU A 139 -32.34 4.46 16.70
C LEU A 139 -32.50 3.00 17.14
N LEU A 140 -31.50 2.16 16.88
CA LEU A 140 -31.53 0.73 17.23
C LEU A 140 -30.96 0.44 18.62
N GLU A 141 -30.38 1.43 19.30
CA GLU A 141 -29.77 1.32 20.64
C GLU A 141 -28.67 0.25 20.74
N VAL A 142 -28.00 -0.06 19.63
CA VAL A 142 -26.87 -0.99 19.58
C VAL A 142 -25.58 -0.20 19.78
N LYS A 143 -24.84 -0.49 20.85
CA LYS A 143 -23.62 0.24 21.18
C LYS A 143 -22.47 -0.09 20.24
N LEU A 144 -21.71 0.94 19.86
CA LEU A 144 -20.41 0.75 19.21
C LEU A 144 -19.44 -0.01 20.14
N LEU A 145 -18.90 -1.12 19.64
CA LEU A 145 -17.81 -1.86 20.27
C LEU A 145 -16.47 -1.24 19.84
N HIS A 146 -15.84 -0.52 20.76
CA HIS A 146 -14.58 0.16 20.50
C HIS A 146 -13.46 -0.87 20.35
N SER A 147 -12.77 -0.88 19.22
CA SER A 147 -11.61 -1.74 18.97
C SER A 147 -10.35 -0.89 18.79
N PRO A 148 -9.29 -1.12 19.57
CA PRO A 148 -8.01 -0.44 19.41
C PRO A 148 -7.20 -0.94 18.22
N LEU A 149 -7.73 -1.89 17.43
CA LEU A 149 -7.09 -2.42 16.24
C LEU A 149 -7.40 -1.59 14.98
N PHE A 150 -8.33 -0.65 15.05
CA PHE A 150 -8.62 0.26 13.95
C PHE A 150 -7.92 1.60 14.22
N HIS A 151 -7.08 2.04 13.29
CA HIS A 151 -6.30 3.28 13.41
C HIS A 151 -6.81 4.35 12.45
N SER A 152 -7.22 5.50 12.99
CA SER A 152 -7.71 6.66 12.21
C SER A 152 -6.59 7.55 11.69
N HIS A 153 -6.79 8.28 10.57
CA HIS A 153 -5.92 9.43 10.20
C HIS A 153 -5.92 10.54 11.25
N LEU A 154 -6.91 10.57 12.15
CA LEU A 154 -6.97 11.49 13.28
C LEU A 154 -6.01 11.09 14.41
N GLU A 155 -5.41 9.91 14.33
CA GLU A 155 -4.44 9.39 15.30
C GLU A 155 -3.02 9.49 14.75
N ASN A 156 -2.08 9.84 15.63
CA ASN A 156 -0.67 9.86 15.25
C ASN A 156 -0.17 8.42 15.16
N LEU A 157 0.13 7.97 13.94
CA LEU A 157 0.60 6.62 13.67
C LEU A 157 1.87 6.28 14.46
N GLN A 158 2.71 7.26 14.79
CA GLN A 158 3.93 7.07 15.58
C GLN A 158 3.67 6.61 17.02
N ARG A 159 2.44 6.70 17.51
CA ARG A 159 2.07 6.17 18.83
C ARG A 159 1.94 4.66 18.84
N LEU A 160 1.70 4.03 17.67
CA LEU A 160 1.85 2.58 17.53
C LEU A 160 3.34 2.25 17.54
N GLN A 161 3.74 1.13 18.15
CA GLN A 161 5.14 0.81 18.39
C GLN A 161 5.38 -0.67 18.11
N GLY A 162 6.48 -0.97 17.40
CA GLY A 162 6.90 -2.33 17.10
C GLY A 162 5.82 -3.16 16.40
N GLU A 163 5.58 -4.37 16.91
CA GLU A 163 4.64 -5.32 16.30
C GLU A 163 3.17 -4.89 16.37
N SER A 164 2.80 -3.89 17.18
CA SER A 164 1.39 -3.46 17.29
C SER A 164 0.84 -2.87 15.99
N VAL A 165 1.72 -2.30 15.15
CA VAL A 165 1.39 -1.83 13.80
C VAL A 165 0.92 -3.00 12.93
N LEU A 166 1.63 -4.14 12.99
CA LEU A 166 1.32 -5.34 12.21
C LEU A 166 0.02 -6.02 12.67
N GLN A 167 -0.38 -5.78 13.92
CA GLN A 167 -1.60 -6.29 14.52
C GLN A 167 -2.82 -5.41 14.25
N GLN A 168 -2.67 -4.23 13.65
CA GLN A 168 -3.82 -3.40 13.32
C GLN A 168 -4.67 -4.06 12.23
N VAL A 169 -5.99 -3.90 12.35
CA VAL A 169 -6.99 -4.17 11.31
C VAL A 169 -6.90 -3.12 10.21
N THR A 170 -6.76 -1.84 10.59
CA THR A 170 -6.57 -0.74 9.66
C THR A 170 -5.43 0.17 10.08
N LEU A 171 -4.74 0.73 9.10
CA LEU A 171 -3.71 1.76 9.27
C LEU A 171 -4.01 2.88 8.29
N SER A 172 -4.48 4.03 8.79
CA SER A 172 -4.59 5.21 7.93
C SER A 172 -3.22 5.84 7.64
N TYR A 173 -2.98 6.20 6.39
CA TYR A 173 -1.74 6.83 5.92
C TYR A 173 -1.90 8.33 5.61
N GLY A 174 -3.11 8.89 5.71
CA GLY A 174 -3.39 10.32 5.54
C GLY A 174 -3.28 11.11 6.85
N ASP A 175 -3.06 12.43 6.74
CA ASP A 175 -3.21 13.44 7.80
C ASP A 175 -4.04 14.61 7.22
N PRO A 176 -4.90 15.29 7.99
CA PRO A 176 -5.54 16.55 7.59
C PRO A 176 -4.63 17.59 6.90
N GLU A 177 -3.31 17.61 7.13
CA GLU A 177 -2.34 18.48 6.43
C GLU A 177 -1.71 17.89 5.16
N ASN A 178 -2.21 16.76 4.65
CA ASN A 178 -1.67 16.05 3.49
C ASN A 178 -0.23 15.53 3.71
N LYS A 179 0.16 15.33 4.98
CA LYS A 179 1.41 14.67 5.36
C LYS A 179 1.17 13.17 5.44
N HIS A 180 1.99 12.39 4.75
CA HIS A 180 1.84 10.93 4.80
C HIS A 180 2.29 10.42 6.17
N ASN A 181 1.43 9.67 6.85
CA ASN A 181 1.76 8.97 8.08
C ASN A 181 2.84 7.92 7.76
N VAL A 182 4.05 8.11 8.30
CA VAL A 182 5.16 7.16 8.16
C VAL A 182 5.03 6.10 9.25
N CYS A 183 5.11 4.82 8.87
CA CYS A 183 5.10 3.73 9.85
C CYS A 183 6.23 3.94 10.88
N PRO A 184 5.92 3.96 12.18
CA PRO A 184 6.94 4.03 13.22
C PRO A 184 7.87 2.83 13.13
N GLY A 185 9.14 3.04 13.49
CA GLY A 185 10.17 2.00 13.46
C GLY A 185 10.99 1.94 12.18
N ILE A 186 10.69 2.78 11.17
CA ILE A 186 11.59 2.95 10.02
C ILE A 186 12.75 3.88 10.42
N GLN A 187 13.96 3.36 10.40
CA GLN A 187 15.17 4.16 10.52
C GLN A 187 15.56 4.71 9.14
N THR A 188 15.66 6.03 9.02
CA THR A 188 16.09 6.68 7.77
C THR A 188 17.56 7.05 7.85
N LEU A 189 18.30 6.76 6.77
CA LEU A 189 19.70 7.14 6.60
C LEU A 189 19.80 7.95 5.30
N CYS A 190 20.21 9.21 5.39
CA CYS A 190 20.40 10.06 4.21
C CYS A 190 21.87 9.98 3.78
N LEU A 191 22.13 9.28 2.68
CA LEU A 191 23.47 8.96 2.20
C LEU A 191 23.51 9.05 0.67
N ASP A 192 24.65 9.50 0.14
CA ASP A 192 25.00 9.19 -1.25
C ASP A 192 25.60 7.77 -1.27
N LEU A 193 24.94 6.85 -1.96
CA LEU A 193 25.39 5.45 -2.00
C LEU A 193 26.68 5.26 -2.81
N ALA A 194 27.12 6.26 -3.58
CA ALA A 194 28.43 6.25 -4.21
C ALA A 194 29.57 6.58 -3.23
N ASP A 195 29.27 7.14 -2.04
CA ASP A 195 30.25 7.36 -0.98
C ASP A 195 30.37 6.11 -0.10
N TRP A 196 31.34 5.25 -0.44
CA TRP A 196 31.53 3.96 0.20
C TRP A 196 31.89 4.09 1.69
N GLU A 197 32.67 5.10 2.08
CA GLU A 197 33.05 5.30 3.48
C GLU A 197 31.84 5.73 4.33
N ALA A 198 31.02 6.65 3.81
CA ALA A 198 29.80 7.07 4.48
C ALA A 198 28.78 5.93 4.60
N VAL A 199 28.64 5.10 3.56
CA VAL A 199 27.78 3.91 3.58
C VAL A 199 28.27 2.89 4.60
N GLU A 200 29.56 2.58 4.63
CA GLU A 200 30.13 1.62 5.58
C GLU A 200 29.95 2.09 7.03
N ALA A 201 30.21 3.36 7.32
CA ALA A 201 30.01 3.94 8.64
C ALA A 201 28.53 3.88 9.09
N ALA A 202 27.61 4.24 8.21
CA ALA A 202 26.19 4.30 8.54
C ALA A 202 25.54 2.91 8.66
N LEU A 203 25.85 1.99 7.74
CA LEU A 203 25.31 0.62 7.77
C LEU A 203 26.02 -0.28 8.78
N GLY A 204 27.27 0.00 9.15
CA GLY A 204 27.97 -0.72 10.21
C GLY A 204 27.35 -0.48 11.60
N ALA A 205 26.76 0.70 11.82
CA ALA A 205 26.02 1.04 13.04
C ALA A 205 24.54 0.64 12.99
N ALA A 206 24.01 0.34 11.80
CA ALA A 206 22.63 -0.07 11.59
C ALA A 206 22.53 -1.60 11.43
N GLY A 207 21.37 -2.16 11.78
CA GLY A 207 21.11 -3.60 11.73
C GLY A 207 20.78 -4.19 13.10
N PRO A 208 20.56 -5.52 13.18
CA PRO A 208 20.79 -6.54 12.15
C PRO A 208 19.83 -6.47 10.95
N PHE A 209 20.28 -6.89 9.77
CA PHE A 209 19.48 -6.97 8.54
C PHE A 209 19.32 -8.42 8.08
N GLU A 210 18.07 -8.81 7.78
CA GLU A 210 17.74 -10.16 7.26
C GLU A 210 17.30 -10.13 5.79
N LEU A 211 16.95 -8.94 5.29
CA LEU A 211 16.44 -8.72 3.94
C LEU A 211 17.07 -7.44 3.36
N LEU A 212 17.40 -7.46 2.07
CA LEU A 212 17.95 -6.30 1.36
C LEU A 212 17.25 -6.11 0.01
N VAL A 213 16.92 -4.86 -0.31
CA VAL A 213 16.47 -4.46 -1.65
C VAL A 213 17.40 -3.40 -2.20
N ASN A 214 18.19 -3.75 -3.22
CA ASN A 214 19.01 -2.79 -3.95
C ASN A 214 18.17 -2.18 -5.08
N ASN A 215 17.56 -1.03 -4.81
CA ASN A 215 16.68 -0.33 -5.77
C ASN A 215 17.28 0.97 -6.35
N ALA A 216 18.12 1.66 -5.59
CA ALA A 216 18.67 2.96 -6.01
C ALA A 216 19.42 2.86 -7.34
N ALA A 217 19.11 3.77 -8.26
CA ALA A 217 19.74 3.82 -9.58
C ALA A 217 19.60 5.22 -10.19
N VAL A 218 20.51 5.55 -11.11
CA VAL A 218 20.42 6.71 -12.00
C VAL A 218 20.25 6.26 -13.45
N ALA A 219 19.60 7.09 -14.25
CA ALA A 219 19.37 6.86 -15.67
C ALA A 219 19.72 8.12 -16.48
N GLU A 220 20.99 8.23 -16.90
CA GLU A 220 21.47 9.28 -17.80
C GLU A 220 21.51 8.72 -19.23
N LEU A 221 20.53 9.14 -20.05
CA LEU A 221 20.34 8.61 -21.41
C LEU A 221 21.11 9.45 -22.42
N GLN A 222 21.94 8.80 -23.23
CA GLN A 222 22.77 9.44 -24.24
C GLN A 222 22.89 8.54 -25.48
N PRO A 223 22.89 9.11 -26.70
CA PRO A 223 23.29 8.38 -27.90
C PRO A 223 24.66 7.74 -27.71
N PHE A 224 24.88 6.56 -28.30
CA PHE A 224 26.10 5.77 -28.08
C PHE A 224 27.39 6.56 -28.36
N LEU A 225 27.41 7.37 -29.42
CA LEU A 225 28.58 8.16 -29.82
C LEU A 225 28.81 9.42 -28.95
N GLU A 226 27.86 9.74 -28.06
CA GLU A 226 27.85 10.95 -27.22
C GLU A 226 28.01 10.64 -25.73
N VAL A 227 28.19 9.35 -25.38
CA VAL A 227 28.38 8.92 -24.00
C VAL A 227 29.58 9.65 -23.39
N THR A 228 29.34 10.36 -22.28
CA THR A 228 30.41 11.05 -21.56
C THR A 228 31.04 10.14 -20.52
N ARG A 229 32.32 10.36 -20.22
CA ARG A 229 33.02 9.63 -19.16
C ARG A 229 32.35 9.81 -17.80
N SER A 230 31.84 11.00 -17.50
CA SER A 230 31.15 11.29 -16.23
C SER A 230 29.83 10.54 -16.10
N ALA A 231 29.02 10.49 -17.17
CA ALA A 231 27.76 9.74 -17.17
C ALA A 231 28.01 8.22 -17.01
N LEU A 232 29.04 7.70 -17.69
CA LEU A 232 29.49 6.31 -17.53
C LEU A 232 29.89 6.02 -16.08
N GLN A 233 30.80 6.83 -15.52
CA GLN A 233 31.34 6.65 -14.17
C GLN A 233 30.22 6.68 -13.14
N ARG A 234 29.40 7.74 -13.13
CA ARG A 234 28.29 7.90 -12.18
C ARG A 234 27.27 6.76 -12.26
N SER A 235 26.94 6.33 -13.48
CA SER A 235 25.99 5.22 -13.66
C SER A 235 26.54 3.91 -13.10
N PHE A 236 27.82 3.60 -13.28
CA PHE A 236 28.42 2.39 -12.71
C PHE A 236 28.62 2.51 -11.19
N ASP A 237 29.02 3.67 -10.68
CA ASP A 237 29.21 3.90 -9.25
C ASP A 237 27.91 3.65 -8.47
N VAL A 238 26.78 4.16 -8.97
CA VAL A 238 25.47 4.00 -8.31
C VAL A 238 24.81 2.67 -8.66
N ASN A 239 24.66 2.34 -9.95
CA ASN A 239 23.81 1.20 -10.35
C ASN A 239 24.48 -0.17 -10.12
N PHE A 240 25.80 -0.19 -9.90
CA PHE A 240 26.59 -1.41 -9.73
C PHE A 240 27.49 -1.36 -8.51
N GLY A 241 28.33 -0.33 -8.37
CA GLY A 241 29.30 -0.19 -7.29
C GLY A 241 28.64 -0.16 -5.91
N ALA A 242 27.65 0.71 -5.74
CA ALA A 242 26.86 0.80 -4.51
C ALA A 242 26.15 -0.52 -4.17
N VAL A 243 25.56 -1.19 -5.18
CA VAL A 243 24.88 -2.48 -4.97
C VAL A 243 25.83 -3.54 -4.45
N LEU A 244 27.02 -3.64 -5.05
CA LEU A 244 28.06 -4.55 -4.62
C LEU A 244 28.48 -4.24 -3.18
N HIS A 245 28.74 -2.97 -2.87
CA HIS A 245 29.23 -2.56 -1.56
C HIS A 245 28.19 -2.77 -0.43
N VAL A 246 26.96 -2.27 -0.61
CA VAL A 246 25.87 -2.44 0.36
C VAL A 246 25.60 -3.93 0.60
N SER A 247 25.58 -4.73 -0.47
CA SER A 247 25.35 -6.17 -0.36
C SER A 247 26.49 -6.88 0.38
N GLN A 248 27.75 -6.45 0.22
CA GLN A 248 28.86 -7.01 0.99
C GLN A 248 28.69 -6.75 2.49
N ILE A 249 28.33 -5.54 2.90
CA ILE A 249 28.11 -5.20 4.31
C ILE A 249 26.99 -6.06 4.89
N VAL A 250 25.83 -6.08 4.24
CA VAL A 250 24.65 -6.80 4.72
C VAL A 250 24.89 -8.31 4.76
N ALA A 251 25.47 -8.89 3.70
CA ALA A 251 25.77 -10.32 3.66
C ALA A 251 26.81 -10.72 4.73
N ARG A 252 27.84 -9.90 4.97
CA ARG A 252 28.80 -10.15 6.06
C ARG A 252 28.11 -10.18 7.43
N GLN A 253 27.16 -9.27 7.67
CA GLN A 253 26.39 -9.25 8.91
C GLN A 253 25.51 -10.51 9.06
N MET A 254 24.77 -10.90 8.01
CA MET A 254 23.97 -12.14 8.00
C MET A 254 24.83 -13.38 8.32
N ILE A 255 25.99 -13.48 7.65
CA ILE A 255 26.93 -14.59 7.85
C ILE A 255 27.49 -14.60 9.28
N ALA A 256 27.92 -13.45 9.80
CA ALA A 256 28.46 -13.33 11.15
C ALA A 256 27.43 -13.72 12.23
N GLN A 257 26.15 -13.45 11.98
CA GLN A 257 25.05 -13.77 12.89
C GLN A 257 24.52 -15.20 12.69
N GLY A 258 24.88 -15.88 11.60
CA GLY A 258 24.39 -17.21 11.27
C GLY A 258 22.90 -17.25 10.88
N VAL A 259 22.35 -16.13 10.40
CA VAL A 259 20.95 -16.03 9.97
C VAL A 259 20.84 -16.20 8.45
N PRO A 260 19.81 -16.92 7.95
CA PRO A 260 19.50 -16.92 6.52
C PRO A 260 19.02 -15.53 6.08
N GLY A 261 18.99 -15.28 4.77
CA GLY A 261 18.50 -14.00 4.27
C GLY A 261 18.11 -14.02 2.80
N ALA A 262 17.63 -12.88 2.32
CA ALA A 262 17.31 -12.68 0.91
C ALA A 262 17.66 -11.27 0.43
N ILE A 263 18.25 -11.20 -0.75
CA ILE A 263 18.62 -9.97 -1.45
C ILE A 263 17.85 -9.91 -2.76
N VAL A 264 17.18 -8.78 -3.03
CA VAL A 264 16.54 -8.50 -4.32
C VAL A 264 17.17 -7.28 -4.95
N ASN A 265 17.63 -7.44 -6.17
CA ASN A 265 18.25 -6.38 -6.96
C ASN A 265 17.27 -5.90 -8.04
N VAL A 266 16.93 -4.61 -8.05
CA VAL A 266 16.02 -4.04 -9.05
C VAL A 266 16.79 -3.73 -10.33
N SER A 267 16.73 -4.67 -11.26
CA SER A 267 17.33 -4.59 -12.59
C SER A 267 16.37 -3.89 -13.56
N SER A 268 16.26 -4.36 -14.81
CA SER A 268 15.37 -3.79 -15.83
C SER A 268 15.17 -4.77 -16.99
N GLN A 269 14.09 -4.63 -17.78
CA GLN A 269 14.00 -5.25 -19.11
C GLN A 269 15.22 -4.89 -19.99
N ALA A 270 15.80 -3.72 -19.76
CA ALA A 270 16.94 -3.18 -20.50
C ALA A 270 18.23 -4.01 -20.30
N SER A 271 18.26 -4.88 -19.29
CA SER A 271 19.35 -5.85 -19.08
C SER A 271 19.41 -6.96 -20.14
N LYS A 272 18.28 -7.25 -20.81
CA LYS A 272 18.15 -8.35 -21.80
C LYS A 272 17.79 -7.87 -23.22
N ARG A 273 17.42 -6.60 -23.38
CA ARG A 273 17.14 -5.97 -24.68
C ARG A 273 17.76 -4.58 -24.74
N ALA A 274 18.43 -4.30 -25.84
CA ALA A 274 18.96 -2.97 -26.11
C ALA A 274 17.82 -1.98 -26.35
N LEU A 275 17.97 -0.78 -25.78
CA LEU A 275 17.10 0.38 -26.00
C LEU A 275 17.94 1.52 -26.57
N ARG A 276 17.39 2.27 -27.53
CA ARG A 276 18.07 3.44 -28.12
C ARG A 276 18.44 4.44 -27.01
N ASP A 277 19.65 4.98 -27.06
CA ASP A 277 20.21 5.95 -26.10
C ASP A 277 20.46 5.41 -24.67
N HIS A 278 20.35 4.10 -24.47
CA HIS A 278 20.53 3.46 -23.15
C HIS A 278 21.82 2.66 -23.04
N ALA A 279 22.86 2.95 -23.84
CA ALA A 279 24.07 2.12 -23.88
C ALA A 279 24.68 1.86 -22.49
N VAL A 280 24.87 2.93 -21.71
CA VAL A 280 25.39 2.84 -20.33
C VAL A 280 24.36 2.18 -19.40
N TYR A 281 23.12 2.66 -19.39
CA TYR A 281 22.08 2.13 -18.51
C TYR A 281 21.83 0.62 -18.70
N CYS A 282 21.60 0.17 -19.95
CA CYS A 282 21.48 -1.24 -20.31
C CYS A 282 22.69 -2.04 -19.78
N SER A 283 23.91 -1.54 -20.02
CA SER A 283 25.13 -2.22 -19.57
C SER A 283 25.18 -2.37 -18.05
N THR A 284 24.82 -1.33 -17.27
CA THR A 284 24.76 -1.43 -15.80
C THR A 284 23.73 -2.45 -15.32
N LYS A 285 22.55 -2.52 -15.97
CA LYS A 285 21.50 -3.47 -15.62
C LYS A 285 21.85 -4.90 -16.04
N SER A 286 22.52 -5.11 -17.17
CA SER A 286 23.08 -6.41 -17.54
C SER A 286 24.19 -6.86 -16.58
N ALA A 287 25.06 -5.93 -16.16
CA ALA A 287 26.10 -6.21 -15.18
C ALA A 287 25.51 -6.59 -13.82
N LEU A 288 24.44 -5.90 -13.40
CA LEU A 288 23.71 -6.21 -12.16
C LEU A 288 23.08 -7.61 -12.18
N ASP A 289 22.52 -8.04 -13.32
CA ASP A 289 22.01 -9.41 -13.48
C ASP A 289 23.12 -10.45 -13.28
N MET A 290 24.29 -10.24 -13.90
CA MET A 290 25.42 -11.16 -13.75
C MET A 290 25.99 -11.15 -12.32
N LEU A 291 26.14 -9.97 -11.72
CA LEU A 291 26.55 -9.83 -10.32
C LEU A 291 25.61 -10.62 -9.40
N SER A 292 24.30 -10.53 -9.63
CA SER A 292 23.30 -11.24 -8.82
C SER A 292 23.43 -12.76 -8.93
N GLN A 293 23.80 -13.29 -10.11
CA GLN A 293 24.08 -14.73 -10.28
C GLN A 293 25.33 -15.17 -9.53
N VAL A 294 26.40 -14.37 -9.58
CA VAL A 294 27.63 -14.64 -8.82
C VAL A 294 27.35 -14.58 -7.31
N MET A 295 26.64 -13.55 -6.84
CA MET A 295 26.24 -13.44 -5.44
C MET A 295 25.37 -14.62 -5.00
N ALA A 296 24.41 -15.06 -5.81
CA ALA A 296 23.57 -16.22 -5.50
C ALA A 296 24.40 -17.51 -5.36
N MET A 297 25.39 -17.70 -6.23
CA MET A 297 26.30 -18.85 -6.19
C MET A 297 27.18 -18.82 -4.92
N GLU A 298 27.79 -17.68 -4.61
CA GLU A 298 28.74 -17.54 -3.49
C GLU A 298 28.05 -17.46 -2.12
N LEU A 299 26.87 -16.84 -2.03
CA LEU A 299 26.13 -16.68 -0.77
C LEU A 299 25.16 -17.84 -0.50
N GLY A 300 24.93 -18.72 -1.49
CA GLY A 300 24.08 -19.91 -1.37
C GLY A 300 24.45 -20.83 -0.20
N PRO A 301 25.74 -21.19 0.02
CA PRO A 301 26.17 -21.97 1.20
C PRO A 301 25.82 -21.33 2.54
N HIS A 302 25.61 -20.01 2.57
CA HIS A 302 25.21 -19.26 3.76
C HIS A 302 23.69 -19.12 3.90
N LYS A 303 22.91 -19.80 3.06
CA LYS A 303 21.43 -19.73 3.03
C LYS A 303 20.92 -18.30 2.75
N ILE A 304 21.67 -17.55 1.95
CA ILE A 304 21.26 -16.22 1.48
C ILE A 304 20.91 -16.33 0.00
N ARG A 305 19.66 -16.01 -0.34
CA ARG A 305 19.19 -16.01 -1.74
C ARG A 305 19.42 -14.64 -2.37
N VAL A 306 19.72 -14.62 -3.66
CA VAL A 306 19.89 -13.36 -4.41
C VAL A 306 19.17 -13.46 -5.74
N ASN A 307 18.27 -12.54 -6.04
CA ASN A 307 17.51 -12.53 -7.31
C ASN A 307 17.39 -11.12 -7.87
N THR A 308 17.08 -11.02 -9.17
CA THR A 308 16.70 -9.75 -9.79
C THR A 308 15.22 -9.70 -10.13
N VAL A 309 14.65 -8.49 -10.05
CA VAL A 309 13.40 -8.13 -10.73
C VAL A 309 13.72 -7.24 -11.92
N ASN A 310 13.07 -7.49 -13.06
CA ASN A 310 13.40 -6.87 -14.34
C ASN A 310 12.13 -6.22 -14.94
N PRO A 311 11.72 -5.04 -14.45
CA PRO A 311 10.50 -4.39 -14.92
C PRO A 311 10.64 -3.74 -16.30
N THR A 312 9.50 -3.56 -16.98
CA THR A 312 9.34 -2.58 -18.06
C THR A 312 9.32 -1.16 -17.50
N VAL A 313 8.91 -0.17 -18.31
CA VAL A 313 8.67 1.19 -17.86
C VAL A 313 7.64 1.17 -16.72
N VAL A 314 7.95 1.89 -15.63
CA VAL A 314 7.05 2.15 -14.50
C VAL A 314 6.84 3.65 -14.40
N MET A 315 5.59 4.11 -14.26
CA MET A 315 5.24 5.55 -14.31
C MET A 315 5.55 6.34 -13.02
N THR A 316 6.75 6.13 -12.48
CA THR A 316 7.41 6.98 -11.48
C THR A 316 7.99 8.25 -12.11
N ASP A 317 8.56 9.17 -11.33
CA ASP A 317 9.22 10.37 -11.86
C ASP A 317 10.27 10.04 -12.93
N MET A 318 11.09 9.01 -12.71
CA MET A 318 12.08 8.52 -13.68
C MET A 318 11.43 8.03 -14.99
N GLY A 319 10.30 7.33 -14.89
CA GLY A 319 9.53 6.87 -16.04
C GLY A 319 8.91 8.03 -16.80
N ARG A 320 8.27 8.96 -16.09
CA ARG A 320 7.59 10.13 -16.68
C ARG A 320 8.57 11.02 -17.45
N ILE A 321 9.74 11.32 -16.89
CA ILE A 321 10.75 12.14 -17.58
C ILE A 321 11.11 11.55 -18.95
N ASN A 322 11.20 10.22 -19.05
CA ASN A 322 11.71 9.54 -20.24
C ASN A 322 10.63 9.04 -21.20
N TRP A 323 9.39 8.85 -20.74
CA TRP A 323 8.33 8.16 -21.49
C TRP A 323 6.99 8.90 -21.53
N SER A 324 6.93 10.16 -21.08
CA SER A 324 5.69 10.96 -21.18
C SER A 324 5.34 11.38 -22.61
N ASP A 325 6.30 11.38 -23.54
CA ASP A 325 6.02 11.62 -24.96
C ASP A 325 5.09 10.52 -25.51
N PRO A 326 3.88 10.86 -25.97
CA PRO A 326 2.91 9.90 -26.51
C PRO A 326 3.46 9.09 -27.69
N GLN A 327 4.31 9.67 -28.54
CA GLN A 327 4.86 8.97 -29.70
C GLN A 327 5.88 7.91 -29.26
N LYS A 328 6.75 8.27 -28.32
CA LYS A 328 7.77 7.37 -27.77
C LYS A 328 7.14 6.24 -26.96
N SER A 329 6.15 6.56 -26.12
CA SER A 329 5.43 5.56 -25.32
C SER A 329 4.59 4.62 -26.18
N ALA A 330 3.90 5.12 -27.20
CA ALA A 330 3.11 4.29 -28.11
C ALA A 330 3.96 3.21 -28.81
N ALA A 331 5.17 3.56 -29.27
CA ALA A 331 6.07 2.61 -29.90
C ALA A 331 6.55 1.49 -28.93
N MET A 332 6.72 1.83 -27.65
CA MET A 332 7.04 0.84 -26.62
C MET A 332 5.83 -0.03 -26.28
N LEU A 333 4.66 0.58 -26.05
CA LEU A 333 3.41 -0.12 -25.71
C LEU A 333 2.98 -1.09 -26.81
N ALA A 334 3.17 -0.74 -28.08
CA ALA A 334 2.88 -1.62 -29.21
C ALA A 334 3.69 -2.93 -29.19
N ARG A 335 4.80 -2.97 -28.45
CA ARG A 335 5.65 -4.14 -28.26
C ARG A 335 5.40 -4.85 -26.93
N ILE A 336 4.46 -4.38 -26.10
CA ILE A 336 4.11 -5.02 -24.84
C ILE A 336 2.82 -5.81 -25.10
N PRO A 337 2.84 -7.16 -25.10
CA PRO A 337 1.63 -7.97 -25.29
C PRO A 337 0.48 -7.64 -24.35
N LEU A 338 0.75 -7.29 -23.09
CA LEU A 338 -0.28 -6.86 -22.14
C LEU A 338 -0.80 -5.42 -22.37
N GLY A 339 -0.24 -4.68 -23.34
CA GLY A 339 -0.74 -3.38 -23.79
C GLY A 339 -0.64 -2.25 -22.76
N LYS A 340 0.13 -2.44 -21.69
CA LYS A 340 0.29 -1.44 -20.61
C LYS A 340 1.69 -1.46 -20.02
N PHE A 341 2.07 -0.34 -19.42
CA PHE A 341 3.25 -0.26 -18.55
C PHE A 341 2.99 -0.92 -17.20
N ALA A 342 4.06 -1.17 -16.45
CA ALA A 342 3.97 -1.72 -15.10
C ALA A 342 3.63 -0.60 -14.10
N GLU A 343 2.86 -0.95 -13.07
CA GLU A 343 2.65 -0.10 -11.90
C GLU A 343 3.68 -0.41 -10.81
N VAL A 344 3.82 0.49 -9.83
CA VAL A 344 4.72 0.29 -8.67
C VAL A 344 4.40 -1.03 -7.96
N ASP A 345 3.11 -1.33 -7.81
CA ASP A 345 2.64 -2.56 -7.15
C ASP A 345 3.06 -3.83 -7.87
N ASP A 346 3.15 -3.83 -9.22
CA ASP A 346 3.62 -5.00 -9.97
C ASP A 346 5.07 -5.36 -9.59
N VAL A 347 5.90 -4.33 -9.37
CA VAL A 347 7.30 -4.48 -8.95
C VAL A 347 7.40 -4.85 -7.47
N VAL A 348 6.67 -4.15 -6.60
CA VAL A 348 6.68 -4.40 -5.14
C VAL A 348 6.21 -5.81 -4.82
N ASN A 349 5.13 -6.28 -5.43
CA ASN A 349 4.63 -7.64 -5.22
C ASN A 349 5.67 -8.71 -5.60
N SER A 350 6.42 -8.47 -6.68
CA SER A 350 7.49 -9.37 -7.13
C SER A 350 8.69 -9.36 -6.19
N ILE A 351 9.08 -8.18 -5.66
CA ILE A 351 10.11 -8.05 -4.64
C ILE A 351 9.71 -8.80 -3.37
N LEU A 352 8.49 -8.58 -2.86
CA LEU A 352 7.98 -9.25 -1.66
C LEU A 352 7.95 -10.78 -1.82
N PHE A 353 7.53 -11.28 -2.98
CA PHE A 353 7.59 -12.71 -3.29
C PHE A 353 9.03 -13.25 -3.19
N LEU A 354 9.98 -12.57 -3.84
CA LEU A 354 11.39 -12.98 -3.88
C LEU A 354 12.10 -12.84 -2.53
N LEU A 355 11.69 -11.91 -1.67
CA LEU A 355 12.19 -11.81 -0.30
C LEU A 355 11.62 -12.89 0.61
N SER A 356 10.35 -13.27 0.43
CA SER A 356 9.68 -14.26 1.27
C SER A 356 10.14 -15.71 1.03
N ASP A 357 9.91 -16.58 2.03
CA ASP A 357 10.14 -18.02 1.92
C ASP A 357 9.27 -18.74 0.88
N LYS A 358 8.27 -18.06 0.30
CA LYS A 358 7.49 -18.60 -0.82
C LYS A 358 8.36 -18.85 -2.07
N SER A 359 9.54 -18.24 -2.12
CA SER A 359 10.54 -18.40 -3.18
C SER A 359 11.83 -19.07 -2.68
N ALA A 360 11.74 -19.91 -1.62
CA ALA A 360 12.91 -20.52 -0.97
C ALA A 360 13.84 -21.34 -1.89
N MET A 361 13.34 -21.83 -3.03
CA MET A 361 14.14 -22.54 -4.05
C MET A 361 14.49 -21.69 -5.27
N THR A 362 14.24 -20.38 -5.22
CA THR A 362 14.53 -19.43 -6.30
C THR A 362 15.70 -18.55 -5.88
N THR A 363 16.85 -18.73 -6.52
CA THR A 363 18.06 -17.91 -6.36
C THR A 363 18.82 -17.84 -7.69
N GLY A 364 19.53 -16.73 -7.95
CA GLY A 364 20.21 -16.45 -9.21
C GLY A 364 19.28 -16.16 -10.39
N SER A 365 17.98 -15.98 -10.14
CA SER A 365 16.98 -15.78 -11.19
C SER A 365 16.81 -14.31 -11.58
N SER A 366 16.28 -14.09 -12.78
CA SER A 366 15.82 -12.78 -13.26
C SER A 366 14.32 -12.84 -13.54
N LEU A 367 13.52 -12.27 -12.63
CA LEU A 367 12.06 -12.26 -12.74
C LEU A 367 11.61 -11.09 -13.62
N MET A 368 11.13 -11.39 -14.82
CA MET A 368 10.64 -10.39 -15.77
C MET A 368 9.27 -9.85 -15.36
N ILE A 369 9.14 -8.52 -15.33
CA ILE A 369 7.89 -7.79 -15.05
C ILE A 369 7.66 -6.80 -16.21
N ASP A 370 7.62 -7.35 -17.42
CA ASP A 370 7.74 -6.57 -18.66
C ASP A 370 6.52 -6.66 -19.57
N GLY A 371 5.42 -7.23 -19.06
CA GLY A 371 4.19 -7.44 -19.82
C GLY A 371 4.36 -8.28 -21.09
N GLY A 372 5.42 -9.09 -21.18
CA GLY A 372 5.76 -9.91 -22.34
C GLY A 372 6.66 -9.24 -23.38
N PHE A 373 7.24 -8.07 -23.09
CA PHE A 373 8.08 -7.33 -24.03
C PHE A 373 9.27 -8.16 -24.58
N LEU A 374 9.87 -9.04 -23.78
CA LEU A 374 11.00 -9.85 -24.26
C LEU A 374 10.63 -10.87 -25.34
N VAL A 375 9.37 -11.31 -25.40
CA VAL A 375 8.91 -12.36 -26.32
C VAL A 375 8.15 -11.82 -27.54
N SER A 376 7.99 -10.49 -27.62
CA SER A 376 7.31 -9.79 -28.72
C SER A 376 8.22 -9.54 -29.93
#